data_AF-A0A972N0A0-F1
#
_entry.id   AF-A0A972N0A0-F1
#
_cell.length_a   1.000
_cell.length_b   1.000
_cell.length_c   1.000
_cell.angle_alpha   90.00
_cell.angle_beta   90.00
_cell.angle_gamma   90.00
#
_symmetry.space_group_name_H-M   'P 1'
#
loop_
_entity.id
_entity.type
_entity.pdbx_description
1 polymer ?
#
loop_
_entity_poly.entity_id
_entity_poly.type
_entity_poly.pdbx_seq_one_letter_code
_entity_poly.pdbx_strand_id
1 'polypeptide(L)' 'MAGKIYRISGALVVAKGLEGVQMNEVVRVGEERLIGEVIRISGDQA' A
#
# COMPACT_ATOMS: atom_id res chain seq x y z
N MET A 1 9.10 -4.65 7.11
CA MET A 1 9.62 -3.28 6.89
C MET A 1 8.46 -2.44 6.35
N ALA A 2 8.42 -1.13 6.59
CA ALA A 2 7.34 -0.29 6.07
C ALA A 2 7.62 0.08 4.60
N GLY A 3 6.64 -0.12 3.72
CA GLY A 3 6.75 0.29 2.32
C GLY A 3 6.74 1.81 2.17
N LYS A 4 7.12 2.30 0.98
CA LYS A 4 7.09 3.73 0.64
C LYS A 4 6.03 4.00 -0.40
N ILE A 5 5.29 5.09 -0.21
CA ILE A 5 4.35 5.60 -1.21
C ILE A 5 5.15 6.01 -2.44
N TYR A 6 4.80 5.44 -3.60
CA TYR A 6 5.39 5.73 -4.90
C TYR A 6 4.51 6.68 -5.71
N ARG A 7 3.18 6.53 -5.65
CA ARG A 7 2.24 7.39 -6.38
C ARG A 7 0.91 7.51 -5.63
N ILE A 8 0.27 8.66 -5.75
CA ILE A 8 -1.11 8.89 -5.29
C ILE A 8 -1.95 9.37 -6.48
N SER A 9 -3.15 8.83 -6.65
CA SER A 9 -4.11 9.21 -7.70
C SER A 9 -5.52 9.19 -7.12
N GLY A 10 -5.95 10.32 -6.56
CA GLY A 10 -7.19 10.40 -5.77
C GLY A 10 -7.08 9.51 -4.53
N ALA A 11 -8.03 8.58 -4.37
CA ALA A 11 -8.00 7.59 -3.30
C ALA A 11 -7.08 6.38 -3.57
N LEU A 12 -6.58 6.22 -4.80
CA LEU A 12 -5.66 5.13 -5.13
C LEU A 12 -4.23 5.50 -4.70
N VAL A 13 -3.64 4.66 -3.87
CA VAL A 13 -2.23 4.77 -3.44
C VAL A 13 -1.48 3.57 -4.00
N VAL A 14 -0.28 3.82 -4.54
CA VAL A 14 0.65 2.79 -4.99
C VAL A 14 1.88 2.89 -4.11
N ALA A 15 2.25 1.80 -3.45
CA ALA A 15 3.43 1.69 -2.62
C ALA A 15 4.41 0.64 -3.15
N LYS A 16 5.67 0.76 -2.74
CA LYS A 16 6.76 -0.15 -3.10
C LYS A 16 7.47 -0.63 -1.84
N GLY A 17 8.11 -1.80 -1.95
CA GLY A 17 8.83 -2.40 -0.83
C GLY A 17 7.90 -2.94 0.26
N LEU A 18 6.69 -3.34 -0.12
CA LEU A 18 5.72 -4.01 0.74
C LEU A 18 5.89 -5.54 0.64
N GLU A 19 7.05 -6.04 1.06
CA GLU A 19 7.30 -7.48 1.09
C GLU A 19 6.38 -8.18 2.09
N GLY A 20 5.74 -9.26 1.64
CA GLY A 20 4.87 -10.10 2.47
C GLY A 20 3.43 -9.60 2.64
N VAL A 21 3.07 -8.48 2.01
CA VAL A 21 1.67 -8.00 2.02
C VAL A 21 0.77 -8.93 1.20
N GLN A 22 -0.48 -9.08 1.62
CA GLN A 22 -1.45 -9.96 0.96
C GLN A 22 -2.64 -9.18 0.39
N MET A 23 -3.27 -9.76 -0.63
CA MET A 23 -4.53 -9.25 -1.18
C MET A 23 -5.61 -9.24 -0.10
N ASN A 24 -6.42 -8.18 -0.09
CA ASN A 24 -7.49 -7.91 0.88
C ASN A 24 -6.99 -7.70 2.33
N GLU A 25 -5.70 -7.42 2.51
CA GLU A 25 -5.15 -7.05 3.81
C GLU A 25 -5.47 -5.57 4.13
N VAL A 26 -5.84 -5.32 5.39
CA VAL A 26 -6.06 -3.95 5.89
C VAL A 26 -4.73 -3.35 6.32
N VAL A 27 -4.40 -2.18 5.77
CA VAL A 27 -3.12 -1.49 5.98
C VAL A 27 -3.32 -0.08 6.52
N ARG A 28 -2.22 0.51 7.01
CA ARG A 28 -2.16 1.91 7.43
C ARG A 28 -1.28 2.69 6.46
N VAL A 29 -1.80 3.81 5.95
CA VAL A 29 -1.16 4.61 4.90
C VAL A 29 -0.82 6.01 5.42
N GLY A 30 0.40 6.45 5.15
CA GLY A 30 0.88 7.80 5.48
C GLY A 30 1.10 8.04 6.98
N GLU A 31 1.50 9.26 7.32
CA GLU A 31 1.80 9.69 8.70
C GLU A 31 0.55 9.69 9.58
N GLU A 32 -0.60 10.04 9.00
CA GLU A 32 -1.91 10.02 9.66
C GLU A 32 -2.46 8.61 9.91
N ARG A 33 -1.77 7.57 9.40
CA ARG A 33 -2.16 6.16 9.53
C ARG A 33 -3.58 5.87 9.06
N LEU A 34 -3.95 6.47 7.93
CA LEU A 34 -5.25 6.26 7.28
C LEU A 34 -5.46 4.77 6.99
N ILE A 35 -6.68 4.28 7.18
CA ILE A 35 -7.01 2.87 6.91
C ILE A 35 -7.18 2.70 5.40
N GLY A 36 -6.55 1.66 4.85
CA GLY A 36 -6.70 1.25 3.45
C GLY A 36 -6.73 -0.27 3.31
N GLU A 37 -7.00 -0.73 2.09
CA GLU A 37 -7.05 -2.14 1.73
C GLU A 37 -6.13 -2.41 0.54
N VAL A 38 -5.42 -3.53 0.56
CA VAL A 38 -4.61 -4.00 -0.56
C VAL A 38 -5.51 -4.64 -1.61
N ILE A 39 -5.84 -3.86 -2.64
CA ILE A 39 -6.75 -4.27 -3.72
C ILE A 39 -6.02 -4.83 -4.96
N ARG A 40 -4.69 -4.77 -4.99
CA ARG A 40 -3.85 -5.31 -6.08
C ARG A 40 -2.42 -5.53 -5.58
N ILE A 41 -1.79 -6.62 -6.03
CA ILE A 41 -0.35 -6.85 -5.87
C ILE A 41 0.22 -7.14 -7.25
N SER A 42 1.31 -6.47 -7.60
CA SER A 42 2.03 -6.63 -8.86
C SER A 42 3.54 -6.61 -8.59
N GLY A 43 4.13 -7.79 -8.42
CA GLY A 43 5.58 -7.90 -8.16
C GLY A 43 5.97 -7.22 -6.84
N ASP A 44 6.78 -6.16 -6.92
CA ASP A 44 7.24 -5.32 -5.80
C ASP A 44 6.31 -4.14 -5.49
N GLN A 45 5.23 -3.97 -6.28
CA GLN A 45 4.26 -2.89 -6.14
C GLN A 45 2.97 -3.44 -5.54
N ALA A 46 2.55 -2.86 -4.43
CA ALA A 46 1.25 -3.11 -3.81
C ALA A 46 0.57 -1.78 -3.51
#